data_AF-A0A820FMA4-F1
#
_entry.id   AF-A0A820FMA4-F1
#
_cell.length_a   1.000
_cell.length_b   1.000
_cell.length_c   1.000
_cell.angle_alpha   90.00
_cell.angle_beta   90.00
_cell.angle_gamma   90.00
#
_symmetry.space_group_name_H-M   'P 1'
#
loop_
_entity.id
_entity.type
_entity.pdbx_description
1 polymer ?
#
loop_
_entity_poly.entity_id
_entity_poly.type
_entity_poly.pdbx_seq_one_letter_code
_entity_poly.pdbx_strand_id
1 'polypeptide(L)'
;MAKTNAERMKKYREKRKKDSVKYETAKAKARARNNSIKTKLSGASLAEFRSKAKLRQRKCRENKIKRLINRPSSSSFKTRQSFSKSLKKVKSSLPKCDGKKKVVIQHLAEKFGLVPKSKHQRITLQLADKLKIDIHNFYQRDDISYQLPGKRDTVVVKEDDGKKVTYQKRILINNLRETYELFKDENKSVDLSRSSFADLRPAFVVSKSALTHRNCLCVYHENVRLLLRDVDKYVDGTQCSSLSTFTDSLENVSNGNTKITCSQWTSENSRAEKKEFLGSVEEATLLLKSKMEHFLFHVNIKREQSKYFEKLKTEVTDEKILLQVDFAENFNMKEQDDIQSAHWNTKPLSIFTAFVWSKSENFSFALPSLDLTHDKFVVNTALKIILNHIKTVLPNVVEISLQHCFILLLSKMEPEYAPQNVQSKRLSHQGMDSDTPDEDDSFDETDIKNAAIQAEIDCFSQLVTAATQNRHLNSSDISNDD
;
A
#
# COMPACT_ATOMS: atom_id res chain seq x y z
N MET A 1 37.92 -39.73 16.67
CA MET A 1 36.66 -40.20 17.30
C MET A 1 36.57 -39.69 18.73
N ALA A 2 35.42 -39.16 19.15
CA ALA A 2 35.23 -38.66 20.52
C ALA A 2 35.22 -39.84 21.52
N LYS A 3 36.15 -39.81 22.49
CA LYS A 3 36.24 -40.87 23.51
C LYS A 3 35.00 -40.93 24.37
N THR A 4 34.51 -42.15 24.61
CA THR A 4 33.36 -42.40 25.49
C THR A 4 33.68 -42.00 26.93
N ASN A 5 32.64 -41.76 27.74
CA ASN A 5 32.84 -41.32 29.12
C ASN A 5 33.57 -42.39 29.97
N ALA A 6 33.35 -43.68 29.67
CA ALA A 6 34.05 -44.79 30.29
C ALA A 6 35.57 -44.76 29.99
N GLU A 7 35.95 -44.49 28.74
CA GLU A 7 37.35 -44.36 28.33
C GLU A 7 38.04 -43.16 28.98
N ARG A 8 37.35 -42.02 29.10
CA ARG A 8 37.86 -40.82 29.79
C ARG A 8 38.15 -41.13 31.25
N MET A 9 37.23 -41.82 31.94
CA MET A 9 37.40 -42.21 33.33
C MET A 9 38.52 -43.24 33.54
N LYS A 10 38.70 -44.18 32.61
CA LYS A 10 39.82 -45.13 32.62
C LYS A 10 41.16 -44.41 32.52
N LYS A 11 41.30 -43.48 31.56
CA LYS A 11 42.52 -42.69 31.35
C LYS A 11 42.85 -41.78 32.54
N TYR A 12 41.83 -41.21 33.19
CA TYR A 12 41.99 -40.43 34.41
C TYR A 12 42.53 -41.28 35.58
N ARG A 13 41.99 -42.49 35.78
CA ARG A 13 42.46 -43.43 36.82
C ARG A 13 43.90 -43.87 36.56
N GLU A 14 44.27 -44.13 35.31
CA GLU A 14 45.64 -44.47 34.90
C GLU A 14 46.61 -43.30 35.15
N LYS A 15 46.22 -42.07 34.78
CA LYS A 15 47.02 -40.86 35.06
C LYS A 15 47.26 -40.66 36.55
N ARG A 16 46.27 -40.96 37.39
CA ARG A 16 46.40 -40.87 38.85
C ARG A 16 47.31 -41.91 39.47
N LYS A 17 47.46 -43.09 38.85
CA LYS A 17 48.35 -44.17 39.32
C LYS A 17 49.83 -43.94 38.96
N LYS A 18 50.14 -43.00 38.04
CA LYS A 18 51.53 -42.67 37.66
C LYS A 18 52.33 -42.03 38.79
N ASP A 19 51.68 -41.28 39.68
CA ASP A 19 52.29 -40.68 40.86
C ASP A 19 51.88 -41.52 42.08
N SER A 20 52.70 -42.54 42.39
CA SER A 20 52.43 -43.55 43.41
C SER A 20 52.17 -42.91 44.79
N VAL A 21 52.94 -41.88 45.13
CA VAL A 21 52.85 -41.17 46.42
C VAL A 21 51.53 -40.41 46.53
N LYS A 22 51.13 -39.66 45.48
CA LYS A 22 49.83 -38.97 45.49
C LYS A 22 48.65 -39.93 45.45
N TYR A 23 48.80 -41.08 44.80
CA TYR A 23 47.75 -42.10 44.74
C TYR A 23 47.48 -42.73 46.12
N GLU A 24 48.53 -43.18 46.81
CA GLU A 24 48.40 -43.82 48.12
C GLU A 24 48.00 -42.83 49.21
N THR A 25 48.49 -41.58 49.18
CA THR A 25 48.01 -40.53 50.11
C THR A 25 46.54 -40.19 49.91
N ALA A 26 46.05 -40.13 48.65
CA ALA A 26 44.63 -39.92 48.37
C ALA A 26 43.77 -41.10 48.84
N LYS A 27 44.26 -42.34 48.69
CA LYS A 27 43.60 -43.56 49.16
C LYS A 27 43.56 -43.64 50.68
N ALA A 28 44.64 -43.25 51.36
CA ALA A 28 44.69 -43.13 52.82
C ALA A 28 43.71 -42.07 53.34
N LYS A 29 43.65 -40.88 52.72
CA LYS A 29 42.65 -39.84 53.04
C LYS A 29 41.21 -40.34 52.85
N ALA A 30 40.95 -41.12 51.79
CA ALA A 30 39.63 -41.70 51.56
C ALA A 30 39.27 -42.75 52.62
N ARG A 31 40.21 -43.61 53.02
CA ARG A 31 40.03 -44.58 54.11
C ARG A 31 39.78 -43.87 55.45
N ALA A 32 40.56 -42.85 55.78
CA ALA A 32 40.40 -42.07 57.01
C ALA A 32 39.03 -41.38 57.08
N ARG A 33 38.55 -40.80 55.96
CA ARG A 33 37.21 -40.21 55.86
C ARG A 33 36.10 -41.26 56.01
N ASN A 34 36.24 -42.44 55.39
CA ASN A 34 35.24 -43.51 55.54
C ASN A 34 35.21 -44.08 56.96
N ASN A 35 36.37 -44.18 57.62
CA ASN A 35 36.46 -44.61 59.02
C ASN A 35 35.91 -43.55 59.97
N SER A 36 36.15 -42.25 59.73
CA SER A 36 35.59 -41.17 60.57
C SER A 36 34.06 -41.06 60.44
N ILE A 37 33.51 -41.40 59.27
CA ILE A 37 32.05 -41.53 59.09
C ILE A 37 31.51 -42.74 59.87
N LYS A 38 32.24 -43.86 59.90
CA LYS A 38 31.86 -45.06 60.69
C LYS A 38 31.98 -44.83 62.20
N THR A 39 33.00 -44.13 62.69
CA THR A 39 33.17 -43.85 64.13
C THR A 39 32.18 -42.81 64.66
N LYS A 40 31.71 -41.87 63.83
CA LYS A 40 30.58 -40.97 64.15
C LYS A 40 29.21 -41.67 64.23
N LEU A 41 29.15 -42.94 63.81
CA LEU A 41 27.97 -43.79 63.76
C LEU A 41 28.03 -44.93 64.81
N SER A 42 28.51 -44.67 66.02
CA SER A 42 28.45 -45.63 67.14
C SER A 42 27.65 -45.08 68.33
N GLY A 43 27.03 -45.99 69.10
CA GLY A 43 26.23 -45.65 70.28
C GLY A 43 24.87 -45.00 69.96
N ALA A 44 24.44 -44.07 70.83
CA ALA A 44 23.15 -43.39 70.75
C ALA A 44 22.90 -42.64 69.42
N SER A 45 23.97 -42.14 68.76
CA SER A 45 23.86 -41.44 67.47
C SER A 45 23.47 -42.36 66.32
N LEU A 46 23.81 -43.66 66.38
CA LEU A 46 23.45 -44.63 65.35
C LEU A 46 21.95 -44.97 65.40
N ALA A 47 21.40 -45.10 66.61
CA ALA A 47 19.98 -45.32 66.82
C ALA A 47 19.17 -44.11 66.35
N GLU A 48 19.63 -42.90 66.66
CA GLU A 48 19.01 -41.66 66.21
C GLU A 48 19.13 -41.46 64.68
N PHE A 49 20.27 -41.81 64.09
CA PHE A 49 20.44 -41.80 62.63
C PHE A 49 19.51 -42.80 61.95
N ARG A 50 19.38 -44.01 62.51
CA ARG A 50 18.45 -45.04 62.02
C ARG A 50 16.99 -44.58 62.17
N SER A 51 16.62 -43.90 63.26
CA SER A 51 15.26 -43.37 63.45
C SER A 51 14.97 -42.23 62.45
N LYS A 52 15.89 -41.28 62.28
CA LYS A 52 15.80 -40.20 61.27
C LYS A 52 15.77 -40.76 59.84
N ALA A 53 16.51 -41.83 59.56
CA ALA A 53 16.47 -42.51 58.26
C ALA A 53 15.10 -43.19 58.02
N LYS A 54 14.57 -43.93 59.01
CA LYS A 54 13.23 -44.52 58.96
C LYS A 54 12.15 -43.45 58.76
N LEU A 55 12.23 -42.32 59.47
CA LEU A 55 11.30 -41.20 59.34
C LEU A 55 11.36 -40.55 57.95
N ARG A 56 12.57 -40.33 57.41
CA ARG A 56 12.76 -39.84 56.03
C ARG A 56 12.17 -40.80 55.00
N GLN A 57 12.37 -42.10 55.18
CA GLN A 57 11.83 -43.12 54.29
C GLN A 57 10.30 -43.18 54.36
N ARG A 58 9.72 -43.03 55.55
CA ARG A 58 8.27 -42.91 55.77
C ARG A 58 7.69 -41.67 55.07
N LYS A 59 8.24 -40.47 55.31
CA LYS A 59 7.83 -39.23 54.62
C LYS A 59 7.91 -39.36 53.09
N CYS A 60 8.95 -40.02 52.58
CA CYS A 60 9.10 -40.24 51.13
C CYS A 60 8.00 -41.16 50.58
N ARG A 61 7.62 -42.21 51.31
CA ARG A 61 6.49 -43.10 50.97
C ARG A 61 5.16 -42.36 51.02
N GLU A 62 4.91 -41.58 52.07
CA GLU A 62 3.69 -40.76 52.22
C GLU A 62 3.55 -39.73 51.10
N ASN A 63 4.63 -39.02 50.74
CA ASN A 63 4.63 -38.08 49.62
C ASN A 63 4.42 -38.77 48.27
N LYS A 64 4.93 -40.00 48.09
CA LYS A 64 4.68 -40.80 46.89
C LYS A 64 3.20 -41.19 46.78
N ILE A 65 2.56 -41.56 47.89
CA ILE A 65 1.13 -41.88 47.95
C ILE A 65 0.29 -40.63 47.66
N LYS A 66 0.59 -39.48 48.30
CA LYS A 66 -0.10 -38.21 48.02
C LYS A 66 -0.02 -37.79 46.55
N ARG A 67 1.14 -37.98 45.90
CA ARG A 67 1.32 -37.73 44.45
C ARG A 67 0.52 -38.66 43.54
N LEU A 68 0.19 -39.86 44.00
CA LEU A 68 -0.65 -40.80 43.26
C LEU A 68 -2.14 -40.48 43.40
N ILE A 69 -2.55 -39.98 44.57
CA ILE A 69 -3.95 -39.60 44.86
C ILE A 69 -4.33 -38.27 44.17
N ASN A 70 -3.45 -37.28 44.14
CA ASN A 70 -3.74 -35.94 43.60
C ASN A 70 -3.54 -35.80 42.08
N ARG A 71 -3.46 -36.90 41.32
CA ARG A 71 -3.24 -36.82 39.87
C ARG A 71 -4.57 -36.99 39.14
N PRO A 72 -5.06 -35.98 38.40
CA PRO A 72 -6.27 -36.15 37.60
C PRO A 72 -6.06 -37.28 36.59
N SER A 73 -6.96 -38.27 36.61
CA SER A 73 -6.90 -39.46 35.77
C SER A 73 -7.31 -39.13 34.34
N SER A 74 -6.37 -38.64 33.53
CA SER A 74 -6.55 -38.59 32.07
C SER A 74 -5.51 -39.43 31.30
N SER A 75 -4.76 -40.27 32.02
CA SER A 75 -3.77 -41.17 31.44
C SER A 75 -4.24 -42.62 31.58
N SER A 76 -4.58 -43.27 30.46
CA SER A 76 -4.90 -44.71 30.40
C SER A 76 -3.79 -45.61 30.99
N PHE A 77 -2.55 -45.11 31.08
CA PHE A 77 -1.43 -45.84 31.69
C PHE A 77 -1.38 -45.71 33.23
N LYS A 78 -1.24 -46.86 33.91
CA LYS A 78 -1.16 -46.97 35.39
C LYS A 78 -0.01 -46.18 36.02
N THR A 79 1.13 -45.99 35.33
CA THR A 79 2.27 -45.23 35.84
C THR A 79 2.98 -44.42 34.75
N ARG A 80 3.71 -43.37 35.14
CA ARG A 80 4.58 -42.62 34.21
C ARG A 80 5.66 -43.52 33.61
N GLN A 81 6.20 -44.44 34.40
CA GLN A 81 7.22 -45.39 33.97
C GLN A 81 6.67 -46.34 32.89
N SER A 82 5.43 -46.83 33.02
CA SER A 82 4.81 -47.67 31.99
C SER A 82 4.59 -46.90 30.69
N PHE A 83 4.14 -45.64 30.76
CA PHE A 83 4.00 -44.79 29.57
C PHE A 83 5.34 -44.57 28.86
N SER A 84 6.39 -44.21 29.61
CA SER A 84 7.74 -44.01 29.03
C SER A 84 8.32 -45.28 28.41
N LYS A 85 8.07 -46.46 29.00
CA LYS A 85 8.47 -47.76 28.42
C LYS A 85 7.74 -48.02 27.10
N SER A 86 6.43 -47.79 27.05
CA SER A 86 5.63 -47.95 25.83
C SER A 86 6.08 -47.00 24.72
N LEU A 87 6.30 -45.71 25.04
CA LEU A 87 6.83 -44.74 24.09
C LEU A 87 8.20 -45.14 23.54
N LYS A 88 9.07 -45.69 24.39
CA LYS A 88 10.40 -46.13 23.96
C LYS A 88 10.31 -47.28 22.96
N LYS A 89 9.39 -48.23 23.15
CA LYS A 89 9.13 -49.32 22.20
C LYS A 89 8.63 -48.80 20.85
N VAL A 90 7.65 -47.88 20.86
CA VAL A 90 7.14 -47.27 19.63
C VAL A 90 8.25 -46.50 18.90
N LYS A 91 9.04 -45.70 19.63
CA LYS A 91 10.14 -44.93 19.04
C LYS A 91 11.23 -45.81 18.42
N SER A 92 11.51 -46.98 19.00
CA SER A 92 12.46 -47.94 18.40
C SER A 92 11.93 -48.62 17.14
N SER A 93 10.61 -48.73 16.98
CA SER A 93 9.98 -49.35 15.81
C SER A 93 9.76 -48.39 14.63
N LEU A 94 9.91 -47.07 14.85
CA LEU A 94 9.77 -46.08 13.79
C LEU A 94 11.00 -46.03 12.86
N PRO A 95 10.83 -45.65 11.58
CA PRO A 95 11.94 -45.49 10.63
C PRO A 95 13.04 -44.56 11.17
N LYS A 96 14.32 -44.73 10.76
CA LYS A 96 15.42 -43.85 11.25
C LYS A 96 15.35 -42.42 10.70
N CYS A 97 14.91 -42.23 9.45
CA CYS A 97 14.80 -40.94 8.77
C CYS A 97 13.62 -40.11 9.28
N ASP A 98 13.87 -38.85 9.64
CA ASP A 98 12.87 -37.97 10.25
C ASP A 98 11.68 -37.63 9.32
N GLY A 99 11.92 -37.53 8.01
CA GLY A 99 10.85 -37.35 7.02
C GLY A 99 9.88 -38.53 7.01
N LYS A 100 10.40 -39.76 6.98
CA LYS A 100 9.59 -40.99 7.01
C LYS A 100 8.85 -41.16 8.34
N LYS A 101 9.46 -40.75 9.47
CA LYS A 101 8.78 -40.74 10.79
C LYS A 101 7.55 -39.85 10.79
N LYS A 102 7.66 -38.62 10.24
CA LYS A 102 6.55 -37.65 10.21
C LYS A 102 5.36 -38.19 9.44
N VAL A 103 5.59 -38.75 8.24
CA VAL A 103 4.53 -39.32 7.39
C VAL A 103 3.80 -40.48 8.09
N VAL A 104 4.54 -41.40 8.69
CA VAL A 104 3.97 -42.56 9.40
C VAL A 104 3.15 -42.12 10.62
N ILE A 105 3.64 -41.15 11.40
CA ILE A 105 2.93 -40.63 12.56
C ILE A 105 1.64 -39.91 12.13
N GLN A 106 1.70 -39.13 11.04
CA GLN A 106 0.54 -38.43 10.49
C GLN A 106 -0.55 -39.43 10.03
N HIS A 107 -0.18 -40.45 9.27
CA HIS A 107 -1.11 -41.50 8.85
C HIS A 107 -1.72 -42.27 10.05
N LEU A 108 -0.91 -42.56 11.07
CA LEU A 108 -1.43 -43.18 12.29
C LEU A 108 -2.41 -42.26 13.01
N ALA A 109 -2.09 -40.97 13.13
CA ALA A 109 -2.96 -39.98 13.76
C ALA A 109 -4.29 -39.81 13.01
N GLU A 110 -4.26 -39.82 11.67
CA GLU A 110 -5.46 -39.82 10.83
C GLU A 110 -6.29 -41.10 11.02
N LYS A 111 -5.64 -42.28 11.05
CA LYS A 111 -6.30 -43.58 11.28
C LYS A 111 -6.98 -43.67 12.65
N PHE A 112 -6.38 -43.07 13.68
CA PHE A 112 -6.94 -43.02 15.04
C PHE A 112 -7.88 -41.82 15.26
N GLY A 113 -8.20 -41.04 14.22
CA GLY A 113 -9.15 -39.92 14.32
C GLY A 113 -8.67 -38.73 15.15
N LEU A 114 -7.36 -38.59 15.35
CA LEU A 114 -6.74 -37.50 16.14
C LEU A 114 -6.46 -36.25 15.29
N VAL A 115 -6.52 -36.37 13.96
CA VAL A 115 -6.43 -35.24 13.03
C VAL A 115 -7.85 -34.91 12.56
N PRO A 116 -8.35 -33.68 12.79
CA PRO A 116 -9.63 -33.26 12.22
C PRO A 116 -9.56 -33.40 10.70
N LYS A 117 -10.50 -34.13 10.08
CA LYS A 117 -10.68 -34.05 8.63
C LYS A 117 -10.99 -32.59 8.30
N SER A 118 -10.27 -31.99 7.36
CA SER A 118 -10.52 -30.61 6.94
C SER A 118 -11.98 -30.48 6.48
N LYS A 119 -12.82 -29.77 7.25
CA LYS A 119 -14.23 -29.56 6.91
C LYS A 119 -14.43 -28.73 5.65
N HIS A 120 -13.38 -28.05 5.17
CA HIS A 120 -13.40 -27.28 3.94
C HIS A 120 -12.58 -28.01 2.89
N GLN A 121 -13.22 -28.85 2.07
CA GLN A 121 -12.85 -28.82 0.66
C GLN A 121 -13.21 -27.40 0.22
N ARG A 122 -12.20 -26.56 -0.02
CA ARG A 122 -12.43 -25.33 -0.79
C ARG A 122 -12.92 -25.83 -2.15
N ILE A 123 -14.23 -25.85 -2.33
CA ILE A 123 -14.80 -25.72 -3.66
C ILE A 123 -14.25 -24.37 -4.10
N THR A 124 -13.22 -24.37 -4.94
CA THR A 124 -12.86 -23.19 -5.70
C THR A 124 -14.08 -22.92 -6.57
N LEU A 125 -15.03 -22.17 -6.03
CA LEU A 125 -16.07 -21.53 -6.81
C LEU A 125 -15.29 -20.68 -7.81
N GLN A 126 -15.19 -21.18 -9.04
CA GLN A 126 -14.54 -20.45 -10.10
C GLN A 126 -15.35 -19.17 -10.27
N LEU A 127 -14.67 -18.03 -10.10
CA LEU A 127 -15.28 -16.74 -10.31
C LEU A 127 -15.80 -16.68 -11.75
N ALA A 128 -17.05 -16.23 -11.93
CA ALA A 128 -17.65 -16.10 -13.26
C ALA A 128 -16.74 -15.25 -14.17
N ASP A 129 -16.50 -15.71 -15.39
CA ASP A 129 -15.56 -15.02 -16.30
C ASP A 129 -16.01 -13.61 -16.64
N LYS A 130 -17.33 -13.37 -16.71
CA LYS A 130 -17.91 -12.03 -16.83
C LYS A 130 -17.42 -11.08 -15.74
N LEU A 131 -17.43 -11.53 -14.47
CA LEU A 131 -16.97 -10.72 -13.35
C LEU A 131 -15.47 -10.40 -13.44
N LYS A 132 -14.65 -11.32 -13.94
CA LYS A 132 -13.21 -11.06 -14.15
C LYS A 132 -13.00 -9.98 -15.21
N ILE A 133 -13.77 -10.03 -16.31
CA ILE A 133 -13.73 -9.02 -17.36
C ILE A 133 -14.17 -7.66 -16.80
N ASP A 134 -15.25 -7.62 -16.02
CA ASP A 134 -15.75 -6.39 -15.41
C ASP A 134 -14.71 -5.77 -14.46
N ILE A 135 -14.02 -6.58 -13.64
CA ILE A 135 -12.93 -6.11 -12.76
C ILE A 135 -11.73 -5.61 -13.58
N HIS A 136 -11.37 -6.32 -14.65
CA HIS A 136 -10.27 -5.91 -15.53
C HIS A 136 -10.57 -4.59 -16.25
N ASN A 137 -11.83 -4.38 -16.66
CA ASN A 137 -12.30 -3.13 -17.23
C ASN A 137 -12.35 -2.02 -16.18
N PHE A 138 -12.80 -2.31 -14.97
CA PHE A 138 -12.80 -1.36 -13.85
C PHE A 138 -11.39 -0.82 -13.57
N TYR A 139 -10.37 -1.69 -13.53
CA TYR A 139 -8.98 -1.26 -13.35
C TYR A 139 -8.45 -0.40 -14.51
N GLN A 140 -8.98 -0.54 -15.72
CA GLN A 140 -8.55 0.21 -16.90
C GLN A 140 -9.22 1.58 -17.04
N ARG A 141 -10.25 1.89 -16.24
CA ARG A 141 -10.88 3.21 -16.29
C ARG A 141 -9.90 4.29 -15.86
N ASP A 142 -9.95 5.44 -16.54
CA ASP A 142 -9.04 6.58 -16.33
C ASP A 142 -9.21 7.25 -14.95
N ASP A 143 -10.36 7.07 -14.29
CA ASP A 143 -10.63 7.52 -12.93
C ASP A 143 -10.07 6.58 -11.83
N ILE A 144 -9.76 5.32 -12.18
CA ILE A 144 -9.18 4.32 -11.26
C ILE A 144 -7.67 4.20 -11.44
N SER A 145 -7.20 4.12 -12.69
CA SER A 145 -5.78 4.12 -13.03
C SER A 145 -5.53 5.03 -14.21
N TYR A 146 -4.39 5.71 -14.26
CA TYR A 146 -4.02 6.51 -15.42
C TYR A 146 -2.86 5.88 -16.17
N GLN A 147 -2.87 6.02 -17.49
CA GLN A 147 -1.82 5.49 -18.36
C GLN A 147 -0.60 6.41 -18.34
N LEU A 148 0.59 5.83 -18.23
CA LEU A 148 1.83 6.61 -18.34
C LEU A 148 2.07 7.01 -19.80
N PRO A 149 2.50 8.26 -20.06
CA PRO A 149 2.68 8.75 -21.43
C PRO A 149 4.00 8.29 -22.07
N GLY A 150 4.99 7.86 -21.29
CA GLY A 150 6.32 7.56 -21.80
C GLY A 150 6.34 6.31 -22.69
N LYS A 151 6.90 6.40 -23.89
CA LYS A 151 7.05 5.24 -24.80
C LYS A 151 7.81 4.06 -24.17
N ARG A 152 8.66 4.32 -23.18
CA ARG A 152 9.42 3.28 -22.44
C ARG A 152 8.66 2.74 -21.23
N ASP A 153 7.56 3.38 -20.83
CA ASP A 153 6.73 2.96 -19.70
C ASP A 153 5.82 1.80 -20.09
N THR A 154 6.42 0.70 -20.53
CA THR A 154 5.70 -0.49 -20.98
C THR A 154 5.95 -1.67 -20.04
N VAL A 155 5.01 -2.62 -20.03
CA VAL A 155 5.08 -3.87 -19.28
C VAL A 155 4.81 -5.00 -20.27
N VAL A 156 5.74 -5.95 -20.35
CA VAL A 156 5.57 -7.16 -21.17
C VAL A 156 4.87 -8.20 -20.33
N VAL A 157 3.66 -8.58 -20.73
CA VAL A 157 2.83 -9.61 -20.08
C VAL A 157 2.83 -10.85 -20.97
N LYS A 158 2.95 -12.02 -20.37
CA LYS A 158 2.83 -13.30 -21.07
C LYS A 158 1.39 -13.79 -20.91
N GLU A 159 0.67 -13.92 -22.03
CA GLU A 159 -0.68 -14.46 -22.06
C GLU A 159 -0.69 -15.97 -21.88
N ASP A 160 -1.87 -16.54 -21.62
CA ASP A 160 -2.06 -17.98 -21.38
C ASP A 160 -1.61 -18.83 -22.59
N ASP A 161 -1.74 -18.29 -23.81
CA ASP A 161 -1.26 -18.90 -25.06
C ASP A 161 0.28 -18.87 -25.20
N GLY A 162 0.98 -18.31 -24.21
CA GLY A 162 2.43 -18.17 -24.18
C GLY A 162 2.97 -17.00 -24.99
N LYS A 163 2.11 -16.27 -25.71
CA LYS A 163 2.44 -15.05 -26.45
C LYS A 163 2.83 -13.93 -25.48
N LYS A 164 3.86 -13.16 -25.85
CA LYS A 164 4.25 -11.95 -25.12
C LYS A 164 3.58 -10.75 -25.75
N VAL A 165 2.76 -10.05 -24.98
CA VAL A 165 2.10 -8.82 -25.39
C VAL A 165 2.63 -7.67 -24.54
N THR A 166 2.97 -6.57 -25.19
CA THR A 166 3.48 -5.37 -24.53
C THR A 166 2.32 -4.41 -24.29
N TYR A 167 2.06 -4.10 -23.03
CA TYR A 167 1.05 -3.13 -22.62
C TYR A 167 1.72 -1.84 -22.14
N GLN A 168 1.06 -0.71 -22.32
CA GLN A 168 1.47 0.52 -21.67
C GLN A 168 1.17 0.43 -20.17
N LYS A 169 2.12 0.85 -19.34
CA LYS A 169 1.97 0.82 -17.88
C LYS A 169 0.90 1.81 -17.46
N ARG A 170 0.00 1.37 -16.58
CA ARG A 170 -0.99 2.20 -15.90
C ARG A 170 -0.69 2.25 -14.41
N ILE A 171 -0.98 3.37 -13.77
CA ILE A 171 -0.78 3.52 -12.32
C ILE A 171 -2.11 3.78 -11.64
N LEU A 172 -2.38 3.02 -10.58
CA LEU A 172 -3.53 3.25 -9.70
C LEU A 172 -3.46 4.64 -9.06
N ILE A 173 -4.56 5.37 -9.14
CA ILE A 173 -4.71 6.69 -8.51
C ILE A 173 -4.77 6.54 -6.98
N ASN A 174 -5.49 5.50 -6.54
CA ASN A 174 -5.76 5.17 -5.14
C ASN A 174 -4.94 3.95 -4.69
N ASN A 175 -4.92 3.70 -3.39
CA ASN A 175 -4.35 2.45 -2.90
C ASN A 175 -5.32 1.27 -3.18
N LEU A 176 -4.80 0.05 -3.12
CA LEU A 176 -5.60 -1.14 -3.50
C LEU A 176 -6.81 -1.38 -2.58
N ARG A 177 -6.79 -0.88 -1.35
CA ARG A 177 -7.91 -0.98 -0.42
C ARG A 177 -9.02 -0.02 -0.82
N GLU A 178 -8.69 1.24 -1.04
CA GLU A 178 -9.63 2.27 -1.50
C GLU A 178 -10.23 1.89 -2.87
N THR A 179 -9.42 1.41 -3.81
CA THR A 179 -9.90 0.95 -5.11
C THR A 179 -10.92 -0.19 -4.98
N TYR A 180 -10.75 -1.06 -3.99
CA TYR A 180 -11.71 -2.13 -3.71
C TYR A 180 -13.01 -1.61 -3.07
N GLU A 181 -12.92 -0.63 -2.18
CA GLU A 181 -14.07 0.04 -1.58
C GLU A 181 -14.91 0.73 -2.66
N LEU A 182 -14.27 1.48 -3.57
CA LEU A 182 -14.91 2.06 -4.77
C LEU A 182 -15.62 1.01 -5.63
N PHE A 183 -14.94 -0.12 -5.91
CA PHE A 183 -15.54 -1.19 -6.69
C PHE A 183 -16.80 -1.76 -6.02
N LYS A 184 -16.78 -1.91 -4.69
CA LYS A 184 -17.91 -2.40 -3.89
C LYS A 184 -19.06 -1.41 -3.82
N ASP A 185 -18.77 -0.11 -3.78
CA ASP A 185 -19.80 0.92 -3.78
C ASP A 185 -20.56 0.97 -5.11
N GLU A 186 -19.85 0.78 -6.24
CA GLU A 186 -20.46 0.64 -7.56
C GLU A 186 -21.17 -0.71 -7.75
N ASN A 187 -20.67 -1.79 -7.11
CA ASN A 187 -21.14 -3.16 -7.29
C ASN A 187 -21.56 -3.82 -5.97
N LYS A 188 -22.55 -3.21 -5.29
CA LYS A 188 -23.03 -3.66 -3.96
C LYS A 188 -23.51 -5.11 -3.91
N SER A 189 -23.92 -5.68 -5.06
CA SER A 189 -24.46 -7.04 -5.16
C SER A 189 -23.40 -8.14 -5.29
N VAL A 190 -22.16 -7.78 -5.63
CA VAL A 190 -21.10 -8.76 -5.91
C VAL A 190 -20.42 -9.17 -4.61
N ASP A 191 -20.51 -10.45 -4.22
CA ASP A 191 -19.69 -11.00 -3.13
C ASP A 191 -18.31 -11.39 -3.65
N LEU A 192 -17.28 -10.70 -3.15
CA LEU A 192 -15.90 -10.80 -3.59
C LEU A 192 -15.02 -10.34 -2.44
N SER A 193 -13.95 -11.07 -2.16
CA SER A 193 -12.97 -10.67 -1.14
C SER A 193 -11.94 -9.70 -1.71
N ARG A 194 -11.39 -8.81 -0.87
CA ARG A 194 -10.32 -7.89 -1.25
C ARG A 194 -9.08 -8.60 -1.81
N SER A 195 -8.73 -9.76 -1.28
CA SER A 195 -7.61 -10.56 -1.78
C SER A 195 -7.88 -11.08 -3.19
N SER A 196 -9.08 -11.62 -3.43
CA SER A 196 -9.48 -12.09 -4.77
C SER A 196 -9.51 -10.94 -5.79
N PHE A 197 -9.97 -9.76 -5.39
CA PHE A 197 -9.94 -8.57 -6.23
C PHE A 197 -8.50 -8.14 -6.57
N ALA A 198 -7.62 -8.10 -5.57
CA ALA A 198 -6.20 -7.79 -5.74
C ALA A 198 -5.48 -8.75 -6.70
N ASP A 199 -5.81 -10.05 -6.62
CA ASP A 199 -5.22 -11.09 -7.48
C ASP A 199 -5.68 -10.96 -8.94
N LEU A 200 -6.88 -10.40 -9.18
CA LEU A 200 -7.43 -10.16 -10.51
C LEU A 200 -6.93 -8.86 -11.16
N ARG A 201 -6.05 -8.11 -10.47
CA ARG A 201 -5.46 -6.90 -11.02
C ARG A 201 -4.57 -7.22 -12.23
N PRO A 202 -4.78 -6.56 -13.39
CA PRO A 202 -3.91 -6.72 -14.54
C PRO A 202 -2.45 -6.38 -14.22
N ALA A 203 -1.50 -7.15 -14.74
CA ALA A 203 -0.07 -6.98 -14.46
C ALA A 203 0.50 -5.62 -14.93
N PHE A 204 -0.11 -5.01 -15.97
CA PHE A 204 0.28 -3.69 -16.46
C PHE A 204 -0.33 -2.54 -15.64
N VAL A 205 -1.25 -2.82 -14.70
CA VAL A 205 -1.78 -1.85 -13.74
C VAL A 205 -1.00 -1.96 -12.43
N VAL A 206 -0.12 -0.99 -12.21
CA VAL A 206 0.83 -1.00 -11.10
C VAL A 206 0.35 -0.07 -9.99
N SER A 207 0.77 -0.35 -8.75
CA SER A 207 0.47 0.51 -7.60
C SER A 207 1.12 1.88 -7.72
N LYS A 208 0.53 2.87 -7.06
CA LYS A 208 1.03 4.25 -6.94
C LYS A 208 2.49 4.34 -6.47
N SER A 209 2.95 3.38 -5.67
CA SER A 209 4.35 3.29 -5.23
C SER A 209 5.38 3.12 -6.36
N ALA A 210 4.96 2.68 -7.53
CA ALA A 210 5.85 2.53 -8.68
C ALA A 210 6.08 3.83 -9.45
N LEU A 211 5.38 4.91 -9.10
CA LEU A 211 5.64 6.24 -9.65
C LEU A 211 6.87 6.85 -9.00
N THR A 212 7.78 7.31 -9.85
CA THR A 212 8.97 8.06 -9.44
C THR A 212 8.67 9.56 -9.22
N HIS A 213 7.53 10.06 -9.70
CA HIS A 213 7.15 11.48 -9.68
C HIS A 213 5.71 11.67 -9.19
N ARG A 214 5.37 12.90 -8.77
CA ARG A 214 4.06 13.22 -8.17
C ARG A 214 3.02 13.55 -9.25
N ASN A 215 1.79 13.05 -9.07
CA ASN A 215 0.72 13.11 -10.09
C ASN A 215 0.16 14.51 -10.31
N CYS A 216 0.07 15.33 -9.26
CA CYS A 216 -0.43 16.69 -9.35
C CYS A 216 0.52 17.63 -8.62
N LEU A 217 0.96 18.67 -9.33
CA LEU A 217 1.88 19.69 -8.84
C LEU A 217 1.18 21.04 -8.66
N CYS A 218 -0.15 21.06 -8.57
CA CYS A 218 -0.87 22.30 -8.35
C CYS A 218 -0.71 22.79 -6.91
N VAL A 219 -0.83 24.11 -6.72
CA VAL A 219 -0.68 24.77 -5.42
C VAL A 219 -1.67 24.21 -4.40
N TYR A 220 -2.89 23.86 -4.81
CA TYR A 220 -3.91 23.27 -3.92
C TYR A 220 -3.45 21.94 -3.32
N HIS A 221 -2.97 21.00 -4.16
CA HIS A 221 -2.51 19.70 -3.68
C HIS A 221 -1.21 19.80 -2.87
N GLU A 222 -0.25 20.61 -3.34
CA GLU A 222 1.06 20.68 -2.70
C GLU A 222 1.00 21.42 -1.36
N ASN A 223 0.22 22.51 -1.23
CA ASN A 223 0.10 23.24 0.03
C ASN A 223 -0.60 22.40 1.11
N VAL A 224 -1.70 21.73 0.75
CA VAL A 224 -2.41 20.82 1.66
C VAL A 224 -1.48 19.70 2.12
N ARG A 225 -0.73 19.09 1.19
CA ARG A 225 0.24 18.04 1.51
C ARG A 225 1.34 18.53 2.45
N LEU A 226 1.91 19.71 2.20
CA LEU A 226 2.98 20.29 3.03
C LEU A 226 2.47 20.53 4.46
N LEU A 227 1.32 21.18 4.60
CA LEU A 227 0.70 21.45 5.90
C LEU A 227 0.34 20.17 6.65
N LEU A 228 -0.29 19.19 5.96
CA LEU A 228 -0.61 17.90 6.56
C LEU A 228 0.63 17.18 7.07
N ARG A 229 1.72 17.13 6.29
CA ARG A 229 2.96 16.47 6.70
C ARG A 229 3.53 17.06 7.99
N ASP A 230 3.42 18.37 8.15
CA ASP A 230 4.01 19.08 9.28
C ASP A 230 3.10 19.01 10.52
N VAL A 231 1.78 18.95 10.33
CA VAL A 231 0.74 18.85 11.37
C VAL A 231 0.47 17.40 11.84
N ASP A 232 0.61 16.40 10.96
CA ASP A 232 0.30 14.96 11.23
C ASP A 232 1.07 14.38 12.43
N LYS A 233 2.22 14.95 12.79
CA LYS A 233 2.99 14.56 13.98
C LYS A 233 2.28 14.87 15.29
N TYR A 234 1.32 15.79 15.25
CA TYR A 234 0.65 16.39 16.40
C TYR A 234 -0.83 16.06 16.46
N VAL A 235 -1.37 15.44 15.41
CA VAL A 235 -2.75 14.92 15.37
C VAL A 235 -2.69 13.46 15.80
N ASP A 236 -3.43 13.10 16.84
CA ASP A 236 -3.59 11.70 17.23
C ASP A 236 -4.37 10.98 16.13
N GLY A 237 -3.63 10.32 15.24
CA GLY A 237 -4.13 9.68 14.04
C GLY A 237 -5.00 8.46 14.35
N THR A 238 -6.25 8.69 14.77
CA THR A 238 -7.32 7.74 14.51
C THR A 238 -7.61 7.71 13.02
N GLN A 239 -7.85 6.51 12.47
CA GLN A 239 -8.28 6.33 11.08
C GLN A 239 -9.54 7.18 10.86
N CYS A 240 -9.40 8.31 10.15
CA CYS A 240 -10.52 9.15 9.82
C CYS A 240 -11.31 8.47 8.70
N SER A 241 -12.47 7.93 9.05
CA SER A 241 -13.40 7.30 8.10
C SER A 241 -14.18 8.32 7.27
N SER A 242 -14.12 9.61 7.63
CA SER A 242 -14.76 10.69 6.89
C SER A 242 -14.00 12.01 7.04
N LEU A 243 -14.25 12.95 6.12
CA LEU A 243 -13.74 14.32 6.20
C LEU A 243 -14.21 15.02 7.48
N SER A 244 -15.49 14.83 7.87
CA SER A 244 -16.01 15.35 9.14
C SER A 244 -15.23 14.83 10.35
N THR A 245 -14.96 13.53 10.40
CA THR A 245 -14.15 12.92 11.47
C THR A 245 -12.74 13.52 11.50
N PHE A 246 -12.19 13.88 10.33
CA PHE A 246 -10.89 14.53 10.24
C PHE A 246 -10.92 16.01 10.65
N THR A 247 -11.90 16.79 10.21
CA THR A 247 -12.05 18.20 10.60
C THR A 247 -12.28 18.31 12.11
N ASP A 248 -13.03 17.38 12.68
CA ASP A 248 -13.28 17.29 14.12
C ASP A 248 -12.00 16.84 14.86
N SER A 249 -11.20 15.95 14.26
CA SER A 249 -9.88 15.58 14.80
C SER A 249 -8.89 16.75 14.79
N LEU A 250 -9.01 17.68 13.83
CA LEU A 250 -8.24 18.92 13.80
C LEU A 250 -8.68 19.92 14.90
N GLU A 251 -9.90 19.81 15.43
CA GLU A 251 -10.40 20.67 16.54
C GLU A 251 -9.87 20.24 17.90
N ASN A 252 -9.56 18.96 18.04
CA ASN A 252 -9.12 18.38 19.31
C ASN A 252 -7.60 18.43 19.51
N VAL A 253 -6.85 19.15 18.66
CA VAL A 253 -5.39 19.29 18.78
C VAL A 253 -5.05 20.25 19.91
N SER A 254 -5.10 19.78 21.15
CA SER A 254 -4.68 20.52 22.34
C SER A 254 -3.18 20.33 22.59
N ASN A 255 -2.35 20.74 21.63
CA ASN A 255 -0.92 20.88 21.85
C ASN A 255 -0.66 22.36 22.02
N GLY A 256 -0.15 22.79 23.18
CA GLY A 256 0.13 24.19 23.51
C GLY A 256 1.04 24.89 22.48
N ASN A 257 1.57 26.07 22.81
CA ASN A 257 2.41 26.94 21.95
C ASN A 257 3.70 26.34 21.31
N THR A 258 3.79 25.02 21.14
CA THR A 258 4.73 24.29 20.29
C THR A 258 4.83 24.98 18.93
N LYS A 259 5.99 25.56 18.69
CA LYS A 259 6.30 26.20 17.42
C LYS A 259 6.71 25.15 16.41
N ILE A 260 6.15 25.25 15.21
CA ILE A 260 6.48 24.42 14.07
C ILE A 260 6.88 25.30 12.90
N THR A 261 7.76 24.78 12.07
CA THR A 261 8.12 25.39 10.79
C THR A 261 7.33 24.68 9.71
N CYS A 262 6.52 25.44 8.99
CA CYS A 262 5.70 24.94 7.89
C CYS A 262 6.11 25.60 6.58
N SER A 263 5.82 24.95 5.47
CA SER A 263 6.04 25.53 4.14
C SER A 263 4.76 25.61 3.32
N GLN A 264 4.66 26.62 2.47
CA GLN A 264 3.62 26.72 1.45
C GLN A 264 4.13 27.41 0.18
N TRP A 265 3.51 27.10 -0.94
CA TRP A 265 3.68 27.82 -2.19
C TRP A 265 2.76 29.05 -2.22
N THR A 266 3.35 30.18 -2.56
CA THR A 266 2.68 31.47 -2.76
C THR A 266 3.02 32.00 -4.14
N SER A 267 2.04 32.58 -4.83
CA SER A 267 2.26 33.25 -6.11
C SER A 267 2.32 34.75 -5.87
N GLU A 268 3.50 35.27 -5.56
CA GLU A 268 3.75 36.72 -5.53
C GLU A 268 4.43 37.13 -6.83
N ASN A 269 3.96 38.21 -7.47
CA ASN A 269 4.54 38.75 -8.71
C ASN A 269 4.62 37.76 -9.88
N SER A 270 3.58 36.95 -10.08
CA SER A 270 3.48 35.98 -11.18
C SER A 270 4.55 34.88 -11.16
N ARG A 271 5.28 34.72 -10.06
CA ARG A 271 6.22 33.63 -9.82
C ARG A 271 5.79 32.86 -8.57
N ALA A 272 5.72 31.54 -8.71
CA ALA A 272 5.46 30.67 -7.58
C ALA A 272 6.75 30.50 -6.77
N GLU A 273 6.71 30.90 -5.50
CA GLU A 273 7.81 30.73 -4.55
C GLU A 273 7.32 29.89 -3.37
N LYS A 274 8.20 29.01 -2.89
CA LYS A 274 7.96 28.23 -1.67
C LYS A 274 8.49 29.03 -0.48
N LYS A 275 7.58 29.47 0.39
CA LYS A 275 7.91 30.20 1.62
C LYS A 275 7.79 29.32 2.83
N GLU A 276 8.72 29.50 3.77
CA GLU A 276 8.66 28.91 5.09
C GLU A 276 8.12 29.93 6.09
N PHE A 277 7.26 29.49 6.99
CA PHE A 277 6.75 30.30 8.07
C PHE A 277 6.86 29.55 9.40
N LEU A 278 7.15 30.30 10.46
CA LEU A 278 7.20 29.80 11.83
C LEU A 278 5.87 30.15 12.49
N GLY A 279 5.11 29.14 12.92
CA GLY A 279 3.81 29.32 13.56
C GLY A 279 3.56 28.30 14.66
N SER A 280 2.45 28.44 15.39
CA SER A 280 1.99 27.40 16.32
C SER A 280 1.31 26.24 15.56
N VAL A 281 1.15 25.09 16.23
CA VAL A 281 0.36 23.96 15.68
C VAL A 281 -1.10 24.39 15.41
N GLU A 282 -1.65 25.25 16.28
CA GLU A 282 -3.00 25.81 16.13
C GLU A 282 -3.12 26.71 14.89
N GLU A 283 -2.14 27.60 14.68
CA GLU A 283 -2.11 28.46 13.48
C GLU A 283 -2.00 27.63 12.20
N ALA A 284 -1.18 26.57 12.19
CA ALA A 284 -1.03 25.70 11.04
C ALA A 284 -2.27 24.83 10.76
N THR A 285 -2.97 24.38 11.80
CA THR A 285 -4.23 23.64 11.66
C THR A 285 -5.36 24.54 11.14
N LEU A 286 -5.45 25.79 11.62
CA LEU A 286 -6.38 26.78 11.07
C LEU A 286 -6.07 27.10 9.60
N LEU A 287 -4.80 27.27 9.26
CA LEU A 287 -4.39 27.48 7.87
C LEU A 287 -4.75 26.28 7.01
N LEU A 288 -4.50 25.05 7.48
CA LEU A 288 -4.89 23.82 6.78
C LEU A 288 -6.41 23.80 6.52
N LYS A 289 -7.23 24.10 7.53
CA LYS A 289 -8.70 24.18 7.39
C LYS A 289 -9.11 25.17 6.31
N SER A 290 -8.56 26.39 6.31
CA SER A 290 -8.88 27.39 5.28
C SER A 290 -8.48 26.96 3.85
N LYS A 291 -7.48 26.07 3.70
CA LYS A 291 -7.08 25.53 2.40
C LYS A 291 -7.87 24.28 2.00
N MET A 292 -8.53 23.59 2.93
CA MET A 292 -9.32 22.39 2.64
C MET A 292 -10.45 22.68 1.65
N GLU A 293 -11.24 23.73 1.89
CA GLU A 293 -12.40 24.03 1.04
C GLU A 293 -12.00 24.21 -0.44
N HIS A 294 -10.98 25.02 -0.70
CA HIS A 294 -10.45 25.21 -2.05
C HIS A 294 -9.85 23.94 -2.65
N PHE A 295 -9.19 23.12 -1.84
CA PHE A 295 -8.64 21.85 -2.27
C PHE A 295 -9.75 20.87 -2.68
N LEU A 296 -10.82 20.77 -1.89
CA LEU A 296 -11.95 19.89 -2.15
C LEU A 296 -12.71 20.31 -3.40
N PHE A 297 -12.97 21.61 -3.54
CA PHE A 297 -13.56 22.18 -4.75
C PHE A 297 -12.72 21.88 -6.00
N HIS A 298 -11.39 22.07 -5.90
CA HIS A 298 -10.46 21.73 -6.97
C HIS A 298 -10.50 20.24 -7.34
N VAL A 299 -10.52 19.34 -6.35
CA VAL A 299 -10.61 17.89 -6.57
C VAL A 299 -11.95 17.52 -7.22
N ASN A 300 -13.06 18.12 -6.77
CA ASN A 300 -14.38 17.87 -7.33
C ASN A 300 -14.46 18.28 -8.80
N ILE A 301 -14.06 19.52 -9.13
CA ILE A 301 -14.02 20.01 -10.52
C ILE A 301 -13.18 19.07 -11.38
N LYS A 302 -11.99 18.69 -10.92
CA LYS A 302 -11.11 17.80 -11.65
C LYS A 302 -11.78 16.44 -11.94
N ARG A 303 -12.51 15.88 -10.97
CA ARG A 303 -13.22 14.60 -11.14
C ARG A 303 -14.38 14.72 -12.11
N GLU A 304 -15.22 15.74 -11.98
CA GLU A 304 -16.35 15.97 -12.88
C GLU A 304 -15.89 16.24 -14.32
N GLN A 305 -14.83 17.03 -14.50
CA GLN A 305 -14.22 17.24 -15.81
C GLN A 305 -13.67 15.93 -16.41
N SER A 306 -13.07 15.06 -15.59
CA SER A 306 -12.60 13.74 -16.04
C SER A 306 -13.76 12.85 -16.46
N LYS A 307 -14.84 12.78 -15.67
CA LYS A 307 -16.04 12.01 -16.02
C LYS A 307 -16.67 12.50 -17.32
N TYR A 308 -16.78 13.82 -17.48
CA TYR A 308 -17.30 14.44 -18.69
C TYR A 308 -16.42 14.13 -19.91
N PHE A 309 -15.09 14.16 -19.74
CA PHE A 309 -14.16 13.79 -20.80
C PHE A 309 -14.30 12.31 -21.22
N GLU A 310 -14.43 11.38 -20.27
CA GLU A 310 -14.69 9.97 -20.58
C GLU A 310 -16.02 9.79 -21.32
N LYS A 311 -17.06 10.52 -20.92
CA LYS A 311 -18.35 10.53 -21.63
C LYS A 311 -18.15 10.99 -23.08
N LEU A 312 -17.42 12.08 -23.31
CA LEU A 312 -17.17 12.58 -24.66
C LEU A 312 -16.38 11.59 -25.53
N LYS A 313 -15.45 10.81 -24.97
CA LYS A 313 -14.75 9.73 -25.71
C LYS A 313 -15.73 8.66 -26.22
N THR A 314 -16.78 8.36 -25.45
CA THR A 314 -17.79 7.35 -25.83
C THR A 314 -18.82 7.87 -26.84
N GLU A 315 -19.01 9.19 -26.93
CA GLU A 315 -19.97 9.84 -27.84
C GLU A 315 -19.39 10.15 -29.24
N VAL A 316 -18.14 9.77 -29.50
CA VAL A 316 -17.50 10.01 -30.79
C VAL A 316 -18.22 9.23 -31.90
N THR A 317 -18.62 9.93 -32.96
CA THR A 317 -19.27 9.36 -34.14
C THR A 317 -18.50 9.73 -35.42
N ASP A 318 -18.98 9.30 -36.58
CA ASP A 318 -18.38 9.69 -37.87
C ASP A 318 -18.60 11.19 -38.18
N GLU A 319 -19.54 11.85 -37.48
CA GLU A 319 -19.89 13.27 -37.63
C GLU A 319 -19.41 14.13 -36.45
N LYS A 320 -19.19 13.53 -35.26
CA LYS A 320 -18.77 14.21 -34.03
C LYS A 320 -17.42 13.68 -33.56
N ILE A 321 -16.44 14.56 -33.42
CA ILE A 321 -15.11 14.22 -32.90
C ILE A 321 -14.78 14.98 -31.61
N LEU A 322 -13.82 14.45 -30.85
CA LEU A 322 -13.29 15.09 -29.65
C LEU A 322 -11.84 15.54 -29.90
N LEU A 323 -11.59 16.83 -29.75
CA LEU A 323 -10.29 17.46 -29.91
C LEU A 323 -9.77 17.92 -28.55
N GLN A 324 -8.79 17.20 -28.03
CA GLN A 324 -8.06 17.56 -26.83
C GLN A 324 -6.85 18.42 -27.20
N VAL A 325 -6.65 19.56 -26.52
CA VAL A 325 -5.52 20.47 -26.76
C VAL A 325 -4.81 20.86 -25.47
N ASP A 326 -3.49 21.06 -25.55
CA ASP A 326 -2.67 21.52 -24.43
C ASP A 326 -1.38 22.18 -24.93
N PHE A 327 -0.73 22.98 -24.07
CA PHE A 327 0.66 23.40 -24.27
C PHE A 327 1.60 22.46 -23.51
N ALA A 328 2.58 21.91 -24.22
CA ALA A 328 3.69 21.25 -23.54
C ALA A 328 4.59 22.29 -22.82
N GLU A 329 5.43 21.80 -21.92
CA GLU A 329 6.52 22.63 -21.37
C GLU A 329 7.38 23.18 -22.51
N ASN A 330 7.84 24.42 -22.36
CA ASN A 330 8.71 25.05 -23.35
C ASN A 330 9.97 24.20 -23.55
N PHE A 331 10.15 23.70 -24.76
CA PHE A 331 11.26 22.86 -25.14
C PHE A 331 12.50 23.72 -25.34
N ASN A 332 13.54 23.48 -24.54
CA ASN A 332 14.83 24.12 -24.75
C ASN A 332 15.61 23.33 -25.80
N MET A 333 15.89 23.98 -26.93
CA MET A 333 16.74 23.41 -27.96
C MET A 333 18.17 23.32 -27.42
N LYS A 334 18.64 22.10 -27.17
CA LYS A 334 20.01 21.78 -26.74
C LYS A 334 20.70 20.96 -27.81
N GLU A 335 21.94 21.28 -28.11
CA GLU A 335 22.77 20.46 -28.99
C GLU A 335 23.45 19.34 -28.18
N GLN A 336 23.70 18.21 -28.83
CA GLN A 336 24.48 17.15 -28.21
C GLN A 336 25.93 17.64 -28.05
N ASP A 337 26.51 17.44 -26.86
CA ASP A 337 27.86 17.89 -26.50
C ASP A 337 28.05 19.43 -26.43
N ASP A 338 26.97 20.16 -26.10
CA ASP A 338 27.00 21.61 -25.88
C ASP A 338 28.09 22.03 -24.87
N ILE A 339 28.88 23.04 -25.24
CA ILE A 339 29.87 23.64 -24.34
C ILE A 339 29.17 24.27 -23.13
N GLN A 340 29.84 24.29 -21.97
CA GLN A 340 29.25 24.78 -20.71
C GLN A 340 28.67 26.21 -20.82
N SER A 341 29.27 27.08 -21.64
CA SER A 341 28.78 28.44 -21.88
C SER A 341 27.51 28.50 -22.74
N ALA A 342 27.30 27.54 -23.66
CA ALA A 342 26.11 27.45 -24.49
C ALA A 342 24.91 26.86 -23.73
N HIS A 343 25.17 26.04 -22.70
CA HIS A 343 24.13 25.40 -21.87
C HIS A 343 23.16 26.40 -21.19
N TRP A 344 23.56 27.66 -20.99
CA TRP A 344 22.73 28.72 -20.39
C TRP A 344 22.03 29.63 -21.42
N ASN A 345 22.31 29.46 -22.71
CA ASN A 345 21.82 30.33 -23.79
C ASN A 345 20.91 29.59 -24.77
N THR A 346 20.03 28.72 -24.26
CA THR A 346 19.10 27.95 -25.08
C THR A 346 17.89 28.79 -25.47
N LYS A 347 17.52 28.77 -26.75
CA LYS A 347 16.25 29.37 -27.20
C LYS A 347 15.09 28.44 -26.82
N PRO A 348 14.10 28.89 -26.05
CA PRO A 348 12.92 28.08 -25.77
C PRO A 348 12.01 28.02 -27.00
N LEU A 349 11.34 26.88 -27.15
CA LEU A 349 10.36 26.62 -28.20
C LEU A 349 9.06 26.19 -27.53
N SER A 350 7.96 26.88 -27.81
CA SER A 350 6.63 26.46 -27.36
C SER A 350 6.14 25.32 -28.26
N ILE A 351 5.50 24.30 -27.68
CA ILE A 351 4.90 23.21 -28.46
C ILE A 351 3.43 23.12 -28.09
N PHE A 352 2.56 23.43 -29.05
CA PHE A 352 1.13 23.22 -28.93
C PHE A 352 0.80 21.78 -29.33
N THR A 353 0.24 21.02 -28.41
CA THR A 353 -0.11 19.63 -28.59
C THR A 353 -1.61 19.47 -28.77
N ALA A 354 -2.02 18.57 -29.65
CA ALA A 354 -3.42 18.23 -29.82
C ALA A 354 -3.59 16.74 -30.08
N PHE A 355 -4.69 16.18 -29.59
CA PHE A 355 -5.08 14.80 -29.83
C PHE A 355 -6.55 14.75 -30.25
N VAL A 356 -6.81 14.11 -31.39
CA VAL A 356 -8.14 13.92 -31.96
C VAL A 356 -8.57 12.49 -31.72
N TRP A 357 -9.70 12.33 -31.04
CA TRP A 357 -10.41 11.08 -30.92
C TRP A 357 -11.46 11.01 -32.03
N SER A 358 -11.34 10.01 -32.89
CA SER A 358 -12.31 9.73 -33.95
C SER A 358 -12.65 8.24 -33.98
N LYS A 359 -13.78 7.89 -34.60
CA LYS A 359 -14.22 6.49 -34.72
C LYS A 359 -13.35 5.67 -35.68
N SER A 360 -12.80 6.31 -36.71
CA SER A 360 -11.95 5.65 -37.71
C SER A 360 -10.50 5.54 -37.22
N GLU A 361 -9.87 6.68 -36.93
CA GLU A 361 -8.47 6.75 -36.51
C GLU A 361 -8.21 7.96 -35.59
N ASN A 362 -7.35 7.78 -34.59
CA ASN A 362 -6.96 8.87 -33.70
C ASN A 362 -5.72 9.59 -34.24
N PHE A 363 -5.69 10.93 -34.11
CA PHE A 363 -4.59 11.76 -34.60
C PHE A 363 -3.89 12.50 -33.48
N SER A 364 -2.58 12.63 -33.57
CA SER A 364 -1.78 13.46 -32.66
C SER A 364 -1.05 14.55 -33.43
N PHE A 365 -1.10 15.78 -32.92
CA PHE A 365 -0.41 16.94 -33.47
C PHE A 365 0.57 17.51 -32.45
N ALA A 366 1.73 17.93 -32.93
CA ALA A 366 2.68 18.74 -32.20
C ALA A 366 3.10 19.91 -33.11
N LEU A 367 2.69 21.12 -32.74
CA LEU A 367 2.94 22.34 -33.49
C LEU A 367 3.98 23.19 -32.75
N PRO A 368 5.24 23.17 -33.20
CA PRO A 368 6.28 24.01 -32.61
C PRO A 368 6.09 25.48 -33.01
N SER A 369 6.31 26.38 -32.06
CA SER A 369 6.25 27.84 -32.25
C SER A 369 7.39 28.52 -31.50
N LEU A 370 8.01 29.50 -32.15
CA LEU A 370 8.98 30.40 -31.51
C LEU A 370 8.29 31.46 -30.61
N ASP A 371 6.96 31.59 -30.72
CA ASP A 371 6.16 32.45 -29.86
C ASP A 371 5.85 31.75 -28.53
N LEU A 372 6.31 32.34 -27.44
CA LEU A 372 6.19 31.82 -26.06
C LEU A 372 5.05 32.48 -25.27
N THR A 373 4.28 33.39 -25.88
CA THR A 373 3.23 34.15 -25.18
C THR A 373 2.06 33.27 -24.74
N HIS A 374 1.85 32.13 -25.42
CA HIS A 374 0.74 31.20 -25.21
C HIS A 374 -0.62 31.93 -25.22
N ASP A 375 -0.73 32.97 -26.03
CA ASP A 375 -1.92 33.80 -26.08
C ASP A 375 -3.01 33.19 -26.97
N LYS A 376 -4.16 33.87 -27.01
CA LYS A 376 -5.30 33.49 -27.84
C LYS A 376 -4.99 33.46 -29.34
N PHE A 377 -3.99 34.21 -29.81
CA PHE A 377 -3.63 34.27 -31.22
C PHE A 377 -2.82 33.05 -31.65
N VAL A 378 -1.87 32.61 -30.81
CA VAL A 378 -1.13 31.35 -31.00
C VAL A 378 -2.10 30.17 -31.01
N VAL A 379 -3.02 30.11 -30.04
CA VAL A 379 -4.03 29.04 -29.97
C VAL A 379 -4.93 29.04 -31.21
N ASN A 380 -5.43 30.20 -31.63
CA ASN A 380 -6.27 30.31 -32.83
C ASN A 380 -5.53 29.88 -34.10
N THR A 381 -4.25 30.23 -34.24
CA THR A 381 -3.43 29.86 -35.39
C THR A 381 -3.19 28.35 -35.42
N ALA A 382 -2.84 27.76 -34.27
CA ALA A 382 -2.67 26.32 -34.14
C ALA A 382 -3.97 25.56 -34.45
N LEU A 383 -5.10 26.01 -33.91
CA LEU A 383 -6.41 25.41 -34.19
C LEU A 383 -6.78 25.52 -35.66
N LYS A 384 -6.52 26.64 -36.34
CA LYS A 384 -6.77 26.75 -37.79
C LYS A 384 -6.02 25.69 -38.60
N ILE A 385 -4.75 25.45 -38.27
CA ILE A 385 -3.93 24.43 -38.94
C ILE A 385 -4.54 23.04 -38.72
N ILE A 386 -4.85 22.71 -37.46
CA ILE A 386 -5.42 21.41 -37.06
C ILE A 386 -6.79 21.19 -37.73
N LEU A 387 -7.69 22.18 -37.65
CA LEU A 387 -9.03 22.09 -38.20
C LEU A 387 -9.03 21.94 -39.72
N ASN A 388 -8.11 22.62 -40.42
CA ASN A 388 -7.97 22.45 -41.87
C ASN A 388 -7.54 21.01 -42.20
N HIS A 389 -6.60 20.44 -41.45
CA HIS A 389 -6.19 19.05 -41.64
C HIS A 389 -7.34 18.07 -41.35
N ILE A 390 -8.07 18.26 -40.24
CA ILE A 390 -9.23 17.45 -39.89
C ILE A 390 -10.27 17.46 -41.01
N LYS A 391 -10.60 18.63 -41.57
CA LYS A 391 -11.55 18.74 -42.68
C LYS A 391 -11.10 17.97 -43.92
N THR A 392 -9.80 17.90 -44.19
CA THR A 392 -9.27 17.15 -45.33
C THR A 392 -9.30 15.64 -45.13
N VAL A 393 -9.06 15.17 -43.90
CA VAL A 393 -8.97 13.73 -43.59
C VAL A 393 -10.33 13.14 -43.23
N LEU A 394 -11.17 13.91 -42.54
CA LEU A 394 -12.50 13.52 -42.06
C LEU A 394 -13.56 14.49 -42.61
N PRO A 395 -13.96 14.37 -43.89
CA PRO A 395 -14.87 15.32 -44.54
C PRO A 395 -16.30 15.29 -43.98
N ASN A 396 -16.70 14.19 -43.33
CA ASN A 396 -18.05 14.01 -42.79
C ASN A 396 -18.26 14.65 -41.41
N VAL A 397 -17.20 15.21 -40.81
CA VAL A 397 -17.28 15.80 -39.47
C VAL A 397 -18.02 17.13 -39.49
N VAL A 398 -19.07 17.22 -38.69
CA VAL A 398 -19.93 18.40 -38.52
C VAL A 398 -19.70 19.06 -37.16
N GLU A 399 -19.41 18.28 -36.13
CA GLU A 399 -19.27 18.75 -34.74
C GLU A 399 -17.90 18.40 -34.16
N ILE A 400 -17.29 19.37 -33.46
CA ILE A 400 -16.01 19.19 -32.77
C ILE A 400 -16.19 19.62 -31.32
N SER A 401 -16.12 18.66 -30.40
CA SER A 401 -16.02 18.92 -28.97
C SER A 401 -14.57 19.26 -28.63
N LEU A 402 -14.30 20.52 -28.26
CA LEU A 402 -12.96 20.97 -27.87
C LEU A 402 -12.78 20.86 -26.36
N GLN A 403 -11.73 20.18 -25.92
CA GLN A 403 -11.35 20.09 -24.52
C GLN A 403 -9.91 20.56 -24.32
N HIS A 404 -9.69 21.51 -23.41
CA HIS A 404 -8.34 21.88 -23.00
C HIS A 404 -7.90 21.02 -21.81
N CYS A 405 -6.63 20.60 -21.76
CA CYS A 405 -6.11 19.83 -20.63
C CYS A 405 -5.89 20.77 -19.43
N PHE A 406 -6.76 20.72 -18.44
CA PHE A 406 -6.92 21.77 -17.42
C PHE A 406 -5.96 21.68 -16.21
N ILE A 407 -4.93 20.83 -16.22
CA ILE A 407 -4.00 20.71 -15.07
C ILE A 407 -3.25 22.04 -14.81
N LEU A 408 -3.09 22.90 -15.82
CA LEU A 408 -2.42 24.19 -15.69
C LEU A 408 -3.34 25.40 -15.49
N LEU A 409 -4.65 25.30 -15.74
CA LEU A 409 -5.51 26.50 -15.73
C LEU A 409 -5.88 26.96 -14.31
N LEU A 410 -6.02 26.04 -13.36
CA LEU A 410 -6.36 26.39 -11.98
C LEU A 410 -5.22 27.08 -11.22
N SER A 411 -3.98 27.11 -11.74
CA SER A 411 -2.90 27.91 -11.15
C SER A 411 -2.78 29.31 -11.75
N LYS A 412 -3.52 29.63 -12.82
CA LYS A 412 -3.44 30.90 -13.55
C LYS A 412 -4.72 31.72 -13.51
N MET A 413 -5.84 31.17 -13.02
CA MET A 413 -7.09 31.93 -12.89
C MET A 413 -7.12 32.70 -11.57
N GLU A 414 -7.07 34.02 -11.67
CA GLU A 414 -7.56 34.93 -10.64
C GLU A 414 -9.07 34.64 -10.38
N PRO A 415 -9.57 34.87 -9.16
CA PRO A 415 -10.91 34.47 -8.73
C PRO A 415 -12.09 35.13 -9.47
N GLU A 416 -11.85 36.00 -10.45
CA GLU A 416 -12.92 36.74 -11.16
C GLU A 416 -13.40 36.10 -12.48
N TYR A 417 -12.83 34.97 -12.92
CA TYR A 417 -13.27 34.30 -14.14
C TYR A 417 -13.68 32.84 -13.90
N ALA A 418 -14.87 32.65 -13.34
CA ALA A 418 -15.62 31.40 -13.52
C ALA A 418 -16.01 31.29 -15.01
N PRO A 419 -15.66 30.21 -15.73
CA PRO A 419 -16.08 30.07 -17.11
C PRO A 419 -17.58 29.82 -17.16
N GLN A 420 -18.33 30.84 -17.60
CA GLN A 420 -19.66 30.66 -18.14
C GLN A 420 -19.58 29.70 -19.33
N ASN A 421 -20.31 28.59 -19.23
CA ASN A 421 -20.74 27.67 -20.28
C ASN A 421 -19.80 27.41 -21.49
N VAL A 422 -19.42 26.14 -21.61
CA VAL A 422 -18.88 25.51 -22.84
C VAL A 422 -19.74 25.91 -24.04
N GLN A 423 -19.23 26.79 -24.90
CA GLN A 423 -19.92 27.14 -26.15
C GLN A 423 -19.74 26.01 -27.17
N SER A 424 -20.82 25.29 -27.46
CA SER A 424 -20.93 24.51 -28.69
C SER A 424 -21.01 25.49 -29.87
N LYS A 425 -20.13 25.34 -30.86
CA LYS A 425 -20.16 26.15 -32.07
C LYS A 425 -20.80 25.32 -33.19
N ARG A 426 -22.13 25.41 -33.33
CA ARG A 426 -22.83 24.95 -34.54
C ARG A 426 -22.43 25.85 -35.70
N LEU A 427 -22.07 25.27 -36.84
CA LEU A 427 -22.04 25.97 -38.12
C LEU A 427 -23.50 26.28 -38.51
N SER A 428 -23.88 27.55 -38.52
CA SER A 428 -25.27 27.97 -38.76
C SER A 428 -25.62 27.98 -40.26
N HIS A 429 -26.80 27.43 -40.56
CA HIS A 429 -27.63 27.81 -41.69
C HIS A 429 -28.88 28.51 -41.16
N GLN A 430 -29.32 29.55 -41.87
CA GLN A 430 -30.40 30.48 -41.52
C GLN A 430 -31.77 29.80 -41.41
N GLY A 431 -32.64 30.30 -40.52
CA GLY A 431 -34.09 30.10 -40.63
C GLY A 431 -34.90 30.15 -39.33
N MET A 432 -35.57 31.30 -39.12
CA MET A 432 -36.92 31.53 -38.57
C MET A 432 -37.37 31.02 -37.17
N ASP A 433 -38.09 31.94 -36.52
CA ASP A 433 -38.69 31.95 -35.19
C ASP A 433 -39.71 30.82 -34.91
N SER A 434 -39.78 30.39 -33.64
CA SER A 434 -41.06 30.18 -32.91
C SER A 434 -40.85 29.90 -31.42
N ASP A 435 -41.69 30.52 -30.61
CA ASP A 435 -41.81 30.49 -29.15
C ASP A 435 -42.19 29.10 -28.58
N THR A 436 -41.74 28.77 -27.35
CA THR A 436 -42.46 28.00 -26.31
C THR A 436 -41.62 27.89 -25.00
N PRO A 437 -42.23 27.63 -23.82
CA PRO A 437 -41.94 28.33 -22.57
C PRO A 437 -41.02 27.59 -21.58
N ASP A 438 -40.47 28.37 -20.65
CA ASP A 438 -39.61 27.96 -19.53
C ASP A 438 -40.28 26.95 -18.58
N GLU A 439 -39.64 25.79 -18.37
CA GLU A 439 -39.87 24.91 -17.22
C GLU A 439 -38.73 25.11 -16.22
N ASP A 440 -39.07 25.65 -15.04
CA ASP A 440 -38.21 25.78 -13.87
C ASP A 440 -37.88 24.39 -13.28
N ASP A 441 -36.74 23.81 -13.65
CA ASP A 441 -36.12 22.72 -12.91
C ASP A 441 -35.18 23.31 -11.84
N SER A 442 -35.71 23.52 -10.64
CA SER A 442 -34.93 23.87 -9.45
C SER A 442 -34.00 22.70 -9.09
N PHE A 443 -32.77 22.75 -9.59
CA PHE A 443 -31.69 21.81 -9.33
C PHE A 443 -31.25 21.92 -7.86
N ASP A 444 -31.52 20.88 -7.06
CA ASP A 444 -31.33 20.88 -5.61
C ASP A 444 -29.82 20.88 -5.24
N GLU A 445 -29.34 22.05 -4.81
CA GLU A 445 -27.96 22.33 -4.37
C GLU A 445 -27.48 21.38 -3.25
N THR A 446 -28.41 20.69 -2.59
CA THR A 446 -28.17 19.73 -1.51
C THR A 446 -27.62 18.40 -2.01
N ASP A 447 -27.97 17.97 -3.22
CA ASP A 447 -27.48 16.71 -3.81
C ASP A 447 -26.04 16.82 -4.33
N ILE A 448 -25.64 18.01 -4.81
CA ILE A 448 -24.25 18.33 -5.15
C ILE A 448 -23.37 18.30 -3.89
N LYS A 449 -23.86 18.86 -2.78
CA LYS A 449 -23.16 18.86 -1.49
C LYS A 449 -22.96 17.43 -0.99
N ASN A 450 -23.98 16.58 -1.07
CA ASN A 450 -23.89 15.17 -0.65
C ASN A 450 -22.98 14.31 -1.55
N ALA A 451 -22.98 14.54 -2.87
CA ALA A 451 -22.08 13.85 -3.80
C ALA A 451 -20.62 14.32 -3.66
N ALA A 452 -20.40 15.60 -3.38
CA ALA A 452 -19.09 16.15 -3.02
C ALA A 452 -18.57 15.56 -1.71
N ILE A 453 -19.43 15.38 -0.71
CA ILE A 453 -19.10 14.74 0.58
C ILE A 453 -18.68 13.27 0.41
N GLN A 454 -19.31 12.51 -0.48
CA GLN A 454 -18.87 11.14 -0.75
C GLN A 454 -17.52 11.10 -1.49
N ALA A 455 -17.30 12.03 -2.43
CA ALA A 455 -16.02 12.19 -3.13
C ALA A 455 -14.88 12.70 -2.20
N GLU A 456 -15.22 13.48 -1.17
CA GLU A 456 -14.35 13.99 -0.10
C GLU A 456 -13.76 12.86 0.75
N ILE A 457 -14.56 11.83 1.08
CA ILE A 457 -14.14 10.67 1.88
C ILE A 457 -13.01 9.90 1.18
N ASP A 458 -13.14 9.68 -0.13
CA ASP A 458 -12.16 8.91 -0.91
C ASP A 458 -10.84 9.64 -1.09
N CYS A 459 -10.85 10.97 -1.22
CA CYS A 459 -9.63 11.77 -1.40
C CYS A 459 -8.86 11.95 -0.09
N PHE A 460 -9.57 12.02 1.03
CA PHE A 460 -8.99 12.29 2.33
C PHE A 460 -8.25 11.07 2.91
N SER A 461 -8.79 9.86 2.72
CA SER A 461 -8.11 8.60 3.05
C SER A 461 -6.76 8.44 2.32
N GLN A 462 -6.66 8.97 1.09
CA GLN A 462 -5.44 8.94 0.27
C GLN A 462 -4.30 9.81 0.83
N LEU A 463 -4.62 10.94 1.46
CA LEU A 463 -3.63 11.86 2.04
C LEU A 463 -3.11 11.35 3.38
N VAL A 464 -4.00 10.83 4.24
CA VAL A 464 -3.63 10.24 5.54
C VAL A 464 -2.86 8.93 5.39
N THR A 465 -3.21 8.10 4.40
CA THR A 465 -2.48 6.84 4.13
C THR A 465 -1.08 7.11 3.55
N ALA A 466 -0.90 8.17 2.75
CA ALA A 466 0.40 8.58 2.24
C ALA A 466 1.31 9.19 3.32
N ALA A 467 0.73 9.86 4.33
CA ALA A 467 1.48 10.35 5.50
C ALA A 467 1.93 9.20 6.42
N THR A 468 1.06 8.20 6.62
CA THR A 468 1.33 7.04 7.49
C THR A 468 2.29 6.00 6.89
N GLN A 469 2.34 5.82 5.57
CA GLN A 469 3.31 4.91 4.92
C GLN A 469 4.77 5.36 5.09
N ASN A 470 5.04 6.66 5.26
CA ASN A 470 6.37 7.17 5.60
C ASN A 470 6.80 6.85 7.04
N ARG A 471 5.89 6.45 7.94
CA ARG A 471 6.27 5.97 9.29
C ARG A 471 6.98 4.62 9.25
N HIS A 472 6.71 3.76 8.27
CA HIS A 472 7.36 2.44 8.21
C HIS A 472 8.76 2.48 7.61
N LEU A 473 9.03 3.35 6.64
CA LEU A 473 10.35 3.46 6.00
C LEU A 473 11.39 4.15 6.90
N ASN A 474 10.99 5.09 7.76
CA ASN A 474 11.92 5.74 8.70
C ASN A 474 12.18 4.91 9.98
N SER A 475 11.49 3.78 10.18
CA SER A 475 11.69 2.89 11.34
C SER A 475 12.64 1.73 11.06
N SER A 476 12.93 1.43 9.78
CA SER A 476 13.80 0.32 9.37
C SER A 476 15.29 0.69 9.23
N ASP A 477 15.64 1.97 9.30
CA ASP A 477 17.01 2.46 9.07
C ASP A 477 17.77 2.83 10.38
N ILE A 478 17.25 2.46 11.56
CA ILE A 478 17.90 2.76 12.87
C ILE A 478 18.19 1.48 13.69
N SER A 479 18.33 0.31 13.06
CA SER A 479 18.65 -0.91 13.82
C SER A 479 19.61 -1.88 13.14
N ASN A 480 20.65 -1.38 12.49
CA ASN A 480 21.85 -2.16 12.16
C ASN A 480 23.06 -1.22 12.11
N ASP A 481 23.54 -0.82 13.28
CA ASP A 481 24.95 -0.50 13.54
C ASP A 481 25.13 -0.51 15.06
N ASP A 482 25.38 -1.72 15.58
CA ASP A 482 26.11 -2.02 16.82
C ASP A 482 26.52 -3.51 16.82
#